data_AF-A0A0U1YZE3-F1
#
_entry.id   AF-A0A0U1YZE3-F1
#
_cell.length_a   1.000
_cell.length_b   1.000
_cell.length_c   1.000
_cell.angle_alpha   90.00
_cell.angle_beta   90.00
_cell.angle_gamma   90.00
#
_symmetry.space_group_name_H-M   'P 1'
#
loop_
_entity.id
_entity.type
_entity.pdbx_description
1 polymer ?
#
loop_
_entity_poly.entity_id
_entity_poly.type
_entity_poly.pdbx_seq_one_letter_code
_entity_poly.pdbx_strand_id
1 'polypeptide(L)'
;MAPELETREQVQHYLAQIFGPTVGFQTIRCEHGWVCRQKLTPQQTATGQPIGLGNYVVNTQTGVVTAHASLDPITIGEMYDEAIRTGQPVQGYQIYPVQWRVSIQRTHESAQTIEYHVHAQSLTRPPEPSEDYQLTIDKTTFAYQPTAPLAMSVLSWAEHKSRQDGTWPTEGTFEE
;
A
#
# COMPACT_ATOMS: atom_id res chain seq x y z
N MET A 1 3.37 3.32 21.20
CA MET A 1 2.95 2.06 21.85
C MET A 1 2.49 1.15 20.75
N ALA A 2 2.95 -0.11 20.72
CA ALA A 2 2.46 -1.08 19.75
C ALA A 2 0.96 -1.34 20.01
N PRO A 3 0.14 -1.54 18.95
CA PRO A 3 -1.26 -1.92 19.12
C PRO A 3 -1.35 -3.28 19.82
N GLU A 4 -2.36 -3.46 20.66
CA GLU A 4 -2.66 -4.75 21.30
C GLU A 4 -3.37 -5.64 20.27
N LEU A 5 -2.71 -6.72 19.83
CA LEU A 5 -3.13 -7.55 18.69
C LEU A 5 -3.17 -9.05 19.03
N GLU A 6 -3.50 -9.39 20.26
CA GLU A 6 -3.49 -10.76 20.77
C GLU A 6 -4.76 -11.54 20.41
N THR A 7 -5.88 -10.85 20.19
CA THR A 7 -7.16 -11.48 19.86
C THR A 7 -7.59 -11.21 18.42
N ARG A 8 -8.47 -12.08 17.91
CA ARG A 8 -9.07 -11.91 16.58
C ARG A 8 -9.82 -10.59 16.49
N GLU A 9 -10.56 -10.23 17.53
CA GLU A 9 -11.38 -9.02 17.60
C GLU A 9 -10.51 -7.77 17.57
N GLN A 10 -9.39 -7.77 18.30
CA GLN A 10 -8.41 -6.69 18.27
C GLN A 10 -7.83 -6.48 16.87
N VAL A 11 -7.43 -7.57 16.20
CA VAL A 11 -6.89 -7.52 14.83
C VAL A 11 -7.92 -7.05 13.83
N GLN A 12 -9.17 -7.50 13.95
CA GLN A 12 -10.26 -7.04 13.09
C GLN A 12 -10.54 -5.55 13.28
N HIS A 13 -10.53 -5.07 14.53
CA HIS A 13 -10.68 -3.65 14.82
C HIS A 13 -9.52 -2.83 14.24
N TYR A 14 -8.29 -3.32 14.38
CA TYR A 14 -7.10 -2.70 13.81
C TYR A 14 -7.15 -2.62 12.28
N LEU A 15 -7.52 -3.72 11.61
CA LEU A 15 -7.70 -3.74 10.15
C LEU A 15 -8.84 -2.81 9.69
N ALA A 16 -9.92 -2.69 10.47
CA ALA A 16 -11.01 -1.77 10.17
C ALA A 16 -10.57 -0.29 10.24
N GLN A 17 -9.57 0.05 11.05
CA GLN A 17 -8.98 1.40 11.07
C GLN A 17 -8.15 1.69 9.82
N ILE A 18 -7.53 0.65 9.22
CA ILE A 18 -6.66 0.78 8.06
C ILE A 18 -7.46 0.76 6.75
N PHE A 19 -8.36 -0.22 6.59
CA PHE A 19 -9.10 -0.47 5.35
C PHE A 19 -10.53 0.07 5.36
N GLY A 20 -11.00 0.56 6.50
CA GLY A 20 -12.38 1.00 6.72
C GLY A 20 -13.27 -0.09 7.32
N PRO A 21 -14.37 0.31 7.99
CA PRO A 21 -15.18 -0.59 8.83
C PRO A 21 -16.06 -1.58 8.04
N THR A 22 -16.23 -1.36 6.74
CA THR A 22 -17.06 -2.19 5.86
C THR A 22 -16.29 -3.38 5.28
N VAL A 23 -14.96 -3.41 5.42
CA VAL A 23 -14.11 -4.47 4.90
C VAL A 23 -14.03 -5.61 5.90
N GLY A 24 -14.59 -6.77 5.54
CA GLY A 24 -14.51 -7.98 6.35
C GLY A 24 -13.23 -8.76 6.10
N PHE A 25 -12.70 -9.42 7.14
CA PHE A 25 -11.53 -10.29 7.03
C PHE A 25 -11.79 -11.67 7.63
N GLN A 26 -11.24 -12.70 7.00
CA GLN A 26 -11.00 -14.00 7.62
C GLN A 26 -9.60 -13.98 8.20
N THR A 27 -9.46 -14.27 9.50
CA THR A 27 -8.18 -14.20 10.20
C THR A 27 -7.77 -15.56 10.77
N ILE A 28 -6.50 -15.90 10.57
CA ILE A 28 -5.84 -17.12 11.05
C ILE A 28 -4.61 -16.67 11.84
N ARG A 29 -4.45 -17.18 13.06
CA ARG A 29 -3.28 -16.90 13.90
C ARG A 29 -2.08 -17.70 13.36
N CYS A 30 -0.93 -17.06 13.30
CA CYS A 30 0.39 -17.70 13.15
C CYS A 30 1.28 -17.28 14.34
N GLU A 31 2.50 -17.83 14.44
CA GLU A 31 3.38 -17.65 15.60
C GLU A 31 3.70 -16.16 15.84
N HIS A 32 4.02 -15.43 14.78
CA HIS A 32 4.45 -14.03 14.86
C HIS A 32 3.38 -13.01 14.43
N GLY A 33 2.17 -13.47 14.09
CA GLY A 33 1.19 -12.60 13.46
C GLY A 33 -0.20 -13.19 13.22
N TRP A 34 -0.97 -12.48 12.41
CA TRP A 34 -2.27 -12.91 11.93
C TRP A 34 -2.31 -12.80 10.41
N VAL A 35 -2.59 -13.91 9.75
CA VAL A 35 -2.88 -13.92 8.32
C VAL A 35 -4.34 -13.54 8.12
N CYS A 36 -4.57 -12.53 7.31
CA CYS A 36 -5.85 -11.87 7.12
C CYS A 36 -6.20 -11.86 5.64
N ARG A 37 -7.24 -12.59 5.25
CA ARG A 37 -7.75 -12.61 3.88
C ARG A 37 -9.02 -11.77 3.81
N GLN A 38 -9.05 -10.82 2.88
CA GLN A 38 -10.24 -10.01 2.67
C GLN A 38 -11.43 -10.88 2.26
N LYS A 39 -12.62 -10.58 2.77
CA LYS A 39 -13.89 -11.20 2.36
C LYS A 39 -14.53 -10.32 1.29
N LEU A 40 -15.06 -10.93 0.24
CA LEU A 40 -15.89 -10.21 -0.73
C LEU A 40 -17.14 -9.69 -0.02
N THR A 41 -17.47 -8.42 -0.24
CA THR A 41 -18.77 -7.89 0.19
C THR A 41 -19.88 -8.48 -0.66
N PRO A 42 -21.12 -8.61 -0.15
CA PRO A 42 -22.26 -9.11 -0.94
C PRO A 42 -22.50 -8.33 -2.24
N GLN A 43 -22.17 -7.03 -2.25
CA GLN A 43 -22.24 -6.16 -3.44
C GLN A 43 -21.16 -6.50 -4.48
N GLN A 44 -19.94 -6.83 -4.06
CA GLN A 44 -18.87 -7.28 -4.96
C GLN A 44 -19.12 -8.68 -5.54
N THR A 45 -19.77 -9.54 -4.77
CA THR A 45 -20.25 -10.85 -5.27
C THR A 45 -21.32 -10.69 -6.35
N ALA A 46 -22.19 -9.67 -6.22
CA ALA A 46 -23.28 -9.42 -7.15
C ALA A 46 -22.82 -8.80 -8.50
N THR A 47 -21.73 -8.04 -8.52
CA THR A 47 -21.21 -7.39 -9.73
C THR A 47 -20.16 -8.22 -10.48
N GLY A 48 -19.77 -9.40 -9.98
CA GLY A 48 -18.82 -10.28 -10.65
C GLY A 48 -17.40 -9.72 -10.81
N GLN A 49 -17.07 -8.67 -10.05
CA GLN A 49 -15.73 -8.06 -10.02
C GLN A 49 -15.02 -8.41 -8.71
N PRO A 50 -14.32 -9.56 -8.61
CA PRO A 50 -13.45 -9.85 -7.49
C PRO A 50 -12.14 -9.05 -7.67
N ILE A 51 -12.21 -7.72 -7.62
CA ILE A 51 -11.00 -6.91 -7.61
C ILE A 51 -10.38 -7.03 -6.21
N GLY A 52 -9.23 -7.70 -6.14
CA GLY A 52 -8.29 -7.61 -5.03
C GLY A 52 -8.69 -8.34 -3.75
N LEU A 53 -8.85 -9.67 -3.79
CA LEU A 53 -8.80 -10.49 -2.58
C LEU A 53 -7.35 -10.49 -2.05
N GLY A 54 -6.96 -9.41 -1.37
CA GLY A 54 -5.65 -9.28 -0.75
C GLY A 54 -5.49 -10.27 0.40
N ASN A 55 -4.31 -10.90 0.44
CA ASN A 55 -3.82 -11.58 1.64
C ASN A 55 -2.89 -10.63 2.37
N TYR A 56 -3.09 -10.49 3.67
CA TYR A 56 -2.31 -9.62 4.51
C TYR A 56 -1.76 -10.38 5.71
N VAL A 57 -0.61 -9.96 6.24
CA VAL A 57 -0.13 -10.43 7.55
C VAL A 57 0.05 -9.24 8.46
N VAL A 58 -0.57 -9.32 9.64
CA VAL A 58 -0.43 -8.36 10.72
C VAL A 58 0.57 -8.91 11.73
N ASN A 59 1.71 -8.23 11.91
CA ASN A 59 2.68 -8.57 12.94
C ASN A 59 2.19 -8.11 14.32
N THR A 60 2.07 -9.03 15.29
CA THR A 60 1.50 -8.67 16.61
C THR A 60 2.44 -7.86 17.49
N GLN A 61 3.75 -7.89 17.23
CA GLN A 61 4.73 -7.15 18.02
C GLN A 61 4.91 -5.71 17.54
N THR A 62 4.82 -5.49 16.24
CA THR A 62 5.14 -4.20 15.60
C THR A 62 3.90 -3.47 15.09
N GLY A 63 2.79 -4.18 14.87
CA GLY A 63 1.61 -3.65 14.18
C GLY A 63 1.78 -3.49 12.67
N VAL A 64 2.92 -3.89 12.11
CA VAL A 64 3.16 -3.81 10.66
C VAL A 64 2.18 -4.73 9.93
N VAL A 65 1.56 -4.20 8.87
CA VAL A 65 0.73 -4.97 7.94
C VAL A 65 1.47 -5.09 6.62
N THR A 66 1.62 -6.32 6.16
CA THR A 66 2.24 -6.64 4.87
C THR A 66 1.22 -7.24 3.92
N ALA A 67 1.27 -6.88 2.64
CA ALA A 67 0.50 -7.52 1.58
C ALA A 67 1.32 -8.65 0.94
N HIS A 68 0.66 -9.77 0.66
CA HIS A 68 1.27 -11.01 0.17
C HIS A 68 0.61 -11.47 -1.14
N ALA A 69 1.32 -12.33 -1.86
CA ALA A 69 0.80 -12.96 -3.07
C ALA A 69 -0.47 -13.80 -2.78
N SER A 70 -1.19 -14.17 -3.86
CA SER A 70 -2.40 -15.00 -3.80
C SER A 70 -2.10 -16.49 -3.49
N LEU A 71 -1.44 -16.74 -2.37
CA LEU A 71 -1.21 -18.08 -1.81
C LEU A 71 -2.29 -18.44 -0.78
N ASP A 72 -2.28 -19.70 -0.37
CA ASP A 72 -3.12 -20.16 0.73
C ASP A 72 -2.73 -19.44 2.04
N PRO A 73 -3.71 -18.98 2.85
CA PRO A 73 -3.42 -18.27 4.11
C PRO A 73 -2.56 -19.04 5.11
N ILE A 74 -2.64 -20.37 5.16
CA ILE A 74 -1.80 -21.17 6.07
C ILE A 74 -0.35 -21.11 5.59
N THR A 75 -0.13 -21.33 4.29
CA THR A 75 1.21 -21.23 3.68
C THR A 75 1.84 -19.86 3.89
N ILE A 76 1.05 -18.78 3.78
CA ILE A 76 1.54 -17.42 4.06
C ILE A 76 2.00 -17.29 5.51
N GLY A 77 1.24 -17.85 6.47
CA GLY A 77 1.60 -17.85 7.88
C GLY A 77 2.91 -18.58 8.15
N GLU A 78 3.07 -19.78 7.57
CA GLU A 78 4.29 -20.58 7.70
C GLU A 78 5.51 -19.86 7.11
N MET A 79 5.38 -19.30 5.91
CA MET A 79 6.45 -18.54 5.26
C MET A 79 6.82 -17.28 6.05
N TYR A 80 5.82 -16.60 6.62
CA TYR A 80 6.03 -15.43 7.45
C TYR A 80 6.80 -15.78 8.72
N ASP A 81 6.36 -16.82 9.44
CA ASP A 81 6.99 -17.26 10.68
C ASP A 81 8.43 -17.76 10.43
N GLU A 82 8.67 -18.50 9.34
CA GLU A 82 10.02 -18.90 8.93
C GLU A 82 10.93 -17.69 8.66
N ALA A 83 10.42 -16.69 7.93
CA ALA A 83 11.19 -15.49 7.62
C ALA A 83 11.60 -14.74 8.88
N ILE A 84 10.67 -14.55 9.83
CA ILE A 84 10.96 -13.93 11.12
C ILE A 84 11.96 -14.75 11.94
N ARG A 85 11.75 -16.07 12.05
CA ARG A 85 12.64 -16.95 12.82
C ARG A 85 14.07 -16.99 12.28
N THR A 86 14.23 -16.93 10.96
CA THR A 86 15.54 -17.00 10.29
C THR A 86 16.17 -15.63 10.02
N GLY A 87 15.46 -14.55 10.33
CA GLY A 87 15.88 -13.18 10.01
C GLY A 87 15.95 -12.91 8.50
N GLN A 88 15.23 -13.68 7.68
CA GLN A 88 15.12 -13.45 6.24
C GLN A 88 14.07 -12.38 5.94
N PRO A 89 14.18 -11.68 4.79
CA PRO A 89 13.13 -10.76 4.35
C PRO A 89 11.79 -11.48 4.18
N VAL A 90 10.73 -10.89 4.73
CA VAL A 90 9.36 -11.35 4.51
C VAL A 90 9.02 -11.21 3.02
N GLN A 91 8.44 -12.25 2.43
CA GLN A 91 8.00 -12.26 1.03
C GLN A 91 6.66 -11.53 0.83
N GLY A 92 6.66 -10.24 1.17
CA GLY A 92 5.55 -9.31 1.01
C GLY A 92 6.06 -7.88 1.07
N TYR A 93 5.17 -6.92 0.88
CA TYR A 93 5.52 -5.51 1.02
C TYR A 93 4.67 -4.87 2.12
N GLN A 94 5.28 -3.98 2.90
CA GLN A 94 4.56 -3.25 3.94
C GLN A 94 3.56 -2.30 3.30
N ILE A 95 2.35 -2.26 3.85
CA ILE A 95 1.28 -1.34 3.47
C ILE A 95 0.78 -0.51 4.66
N TYR A 96 1.17 -0.89 5.88
CA TYR A 96 0.86 -0.13 7.08
C TYR A 96 1.92 -0.37 8.17
N PRO A 97 2.32 0.66 8.95
CA PRO A 97 2.00 2.07 8.71
C PRO A 97 2.60 2.55 7.38
N VAL A 98 1.92 3.50 6.75
CA VAL A 98 2.47 4.23 5.59
C VAL A 98 3.79 4.88 6.01
N GLN A 99 4.78 4.81 5.13
CA GLN A 99 6.14 5.25 5.40
C GLN A 99 6.43 6.61 4.78
N TRP A 100 5.65 7.03 3.80
CA TRP A 100 5.86 8.25 3.03
C TRP A 100 4.56 9.04 2.89
N ARG A 101 4.68 10.36 2.96
CA ARG A 101 3.69 11.29 2.46
C ARG A 101 4.26 11.98 1.24
N VAL A 102 3.60 11.82 0.10
CA VAL A 102 4.06 12.35 -1.18
C VAL A 102 3.13 13.47 -1.61
N SER A 103 3.71 14.66 -1.82
CA SER A 103 3.03 15.81 -2.40
C SER A 103 3.58 16.05 -3.80
N ILE A 104 2.68 16.32 -4.75
CA ILE A 104 3.07 16.61 -6.13
C ILE A 104 2.47 17.93 -6.59
N GLN A 105 3.20 18.62 -7.45
CA GLN A 105 2.75 19.84 -8.10
C GLN A 105 3.21 19.84 -9.56
N ARG A 106 2.27 20.00 -10.48
CA ARG A 106 2.53 20.05 -11.92
C ARG A 106 3.30 21.33 -12.24
N THR A 107 4.51 21.17 -12.77
CA THR A 107 5.39 22.28 -13.15
C THR A 107 5.25 22.62 -14.63
N HIS A 108 5.02 21.61 -15.47
CA HIS A 108 4.80 21.77 -16.90
C HIS A 108 3.87 20.69 -17.46
N GLU A 109 3.13 21.03 -18.52
CA GLU A 109 2.31 20.09 -19.25
C GLU A 109 2.37 20.40 -20.75
N SER A 110 2.66 19.39 -21.56
CA SER A 110 2.57 19.43 -23.01
C SER A 110 1.52 18.43 -23.51
N ALA A 111 1.36 18.30 -24.83
CA ALA A 111 0.47 17.29 -25.38
C ALA A 111 0.98 15.85 -25.13
N GLN A 112 2.30 15.66 -25.03
CA GLN A 112 2.94 14.35 -24.92
C GLN A 112 3.39 14.02 -23.49
N THR A 113 3.82 15.04 -22.75
CA THR A 113 4.46 14.87 -21.45
C THR A 113 3.77 15.70 -20.36
N ILE A 114 4.00 15.29 -19.13
CA ILE A 114 3.68 16.06 -17.94
C ILE A 114 4.87 16.02 -16.99
N GLU A 115 5.15 17.16 -16.36
CA GLU A 115 6.23 17.31 -15.40
C GLU A 115 5.66 17.69 -14.04
N TYR A 116 6.15 17.02 -13.01
CA TYR A 116 5.78 17.21 -11.62
C TYR A 116 7.02 17.53 -10.79
N HIS A 117 6.93 18.53 -9.93
CA HIS A 117 7.75 18.59 -8.73
C HIS A 117 7.15 17.64 -7.69
N VAL A 118 7.95 16.72 -7.19
CA VAL A 118 7.56 15.73 -6.18
C VAL A 118 8.34 16.01 -4.91
N HIS A 119 7.63 16.10 -3.79
CA HIS A 119 8.18 16.15 -2.44
C HIS A 119 7.71 14.92 -1.66
N ALA A 120 8.64 14.05 -1.27
CA ALA A 120 8.39 12.86 -0.48
C ALA A 120 8.91 13.06 0.96
N GLN A 121 7.99 13.05 1.91
CA GLN A 121 8.30 13.19 3.34
C GLN A 121 8.24 11.84 4.04
N SER A 122 9.32 11.43 4.69
CA SER A 122 9.32 10.23 5.52
C SER A 122 8.46 10.40 6.77
N LEU A 123 7.64 9.39 7.05
CA LEU A 123 6.79 9.26 8.23
C LEU A 123 7.38 8.26 9.25
N THR A 124 8.53 7.66 8.94
CA THR A 124 9.20 6.68 9.82
C THR A 124 9.81 7.33 11.06
N ARG A 125 10.21 6.51 12.03
CA ARG A 125 10.84 6.96 13.29
C ARG A 125 12.07 6.08 13.61
N PRO A 126 13.30 6.61 13.54
CA PRO A 126 13.65 7.98 13.15
C PRO A 126 13.29 8.25 11.68
N PRO A 127 12.98 9.51 11.31
CA PRO A 127 12.60 9.84 9.94
C PRO A 127 13.79 9.66 9.00
N GLU A 128 13.53 9.05 7.85
CA GLU A 128 14.46 9.06 6.72
C GLU A 128 14.52 10.47 6.10
N PRO A 129 15.58 10.83 5.37
CA PRO A 129 15.64 12.11 4.66
C PRO A 129 14.47 12.25 3.69
N SER A 130 13.84 13.43 3.68
CA SER A 130 12.88 13.78 2.64
C SER A 130 13.58 13.85 1.28
N GLU A 131 12.84 13.55 0.22
CA GLU A 131 13.30 13.62 -1.16
C GLU A 131 12.52 14.66 -1.95
N ASP A 132 13.23 15.38 -2.81
CA ASP A 132 12.68 16.37 -3.73
C ASP A 132 13.24 16.11 -5.13
N TYR A 133 12.37 15.94 -6.12
CA TYR A 133 12.79 15.70 -7.50
C TYR A 133 11.75 16.15 -8.53
N GLN A 134 12.21 16.39 -9.76
CA GLN A 134 11.35 16.61 -10.92
C GLN A 134 11.08 15.28 -11.61
N LEU A 135 9.81 14.95 -11.82
CA LEU A 135 9.36 13.74 -12.50
C LEU A 135 8.70 14.11 -13.82
N THR A 136 9.24 13.64 -14.93
CA THR A 136 8.62 13.73 -16.26
C THR A 136 7.96 12.39 -16.58
N ILE A 137 6.70 12.44 -17.02
CA ILE A 137 5.91 11.29 -17.45
C ILE A 137 5.48 11.48 -18.90
N ASP A 138 5.70 10.48 -19.74
CA ASP A 138 5.06 10.39 -21.05
C ASP A 138 3.61 9.89 -20.89
N LYS A 139 2.65 10.67 -21.37
CA LYS A 139 1.22 10.43 -21.15
C LYS A 139 0.66 9.22 -21.89
N THR A 140 1.38 8.71 -22.88
CA THR A 140 0.93 7.61 -23.75
C THR A 140 1.58 6.29 -23.37
N THR A 141 2.89 6.32 -23.16
CA THR A 141 3.70 5.14 -22.86
C THR A 141 3.85 4.89 -21.36
N PHE A 142 3.55 5.89 -20.53
CA PHE A 142 3.79 5.90 -19.08
C PHE A 142 5.26 5.68 -18.72
N ALA A 143 6.18 5.88 -19.67
CA ALA A 143 7.58 5.99 -19.37
C ALA A 143 7.83 7.23 -18.50
N TYR A 144 8.72 7.12 -17.51
CA TYR A 144 9.00 8.20 -16.58
C TYR A 144 10.48 8.34 -16.29
N GLN A 145 10.91 9.56 -16.02
CA GLN A 145 12.28 9.90 -15.62
C GLN A 145 12.28 11.03 -14.60
N PRO A 146 13.21 11.01 -13.62
CA PRO A 146 14.18 9.95 -13.34
C PRO A 146 13.52 8.72 -12.70
N THR A 147 14.24 7.60 -12.62
CA THR A 147 13.86 6.45 -11.79
C THR A 147 14.20 6.75 -10.33
N ALA A 148 13.43 7.65 -9.71
CA ALA A 148 13.54 7.99 -8.30
C ALA A 148 12.67 7.06 -7.43
N PRO A 149 12.95 6.96 -6.11
CA PRO A 149 12.02 6.34 -5.15
C PRO A 149 10.62 6.92 -5.31
N LEU A 150 9.58 6.08 -5.21
CA LEU A 150 8.16 6.48 -5.33
C LEU A 150 7.73 7.06 -6.70
N ALA A 151 8.62 7.17 -7.71
CA ALA A 151 8.26 7.69 -9.04
C ALA A 151 7.15 6.86 -9.71
N MET A 152 7.20 5.53 -9.57
CA MET A 152 6.14 4.64 -10.06
C MET A 152 4.82 4.88 -9.34
N SER A 153 4.86 5.18 -8.04
CA SER A 153 3.68 5.42 -7.22
C SER A 153 3.02 6.76 -7.54
N VAL A 154 3.83 7.81 -7.76
CA VAL A 154 3.36 9.10 -8.30
C VAL A 154 2.70 8.92 -9.66
N LEU A 155 3.35 8.20 -10.58
CA LEU A 155 2.79 7.89 -11.90
C LEU A 155 1.43 7.19 -11.75
N SER A 156 1.37 6.11 -10.98
CA SER A 156 0.15 5.31 -10.78
C SER A 156 -0.98 6.16 -10.19
N TRP A 157 -0.67 7.00 -9.20
CA TRP A 157 -1.63 7.92 -8.59
C TRP A 157 -2.15 8.96 -9.58
N ALA A 158 -1.24 9.62 -10.32
CA ALA A 158 -1.59 10.67 -11.26
C ALA A 158 -2.38 10.12 -12.46
N GLU A 159 -2.02 8.94 -12.95
CA GLU A 159 -2.77 8.23 -13.98
C GLU A 159 -4.19 7.89 -13.49
N HIS A 160 -4.32 7.31 -12.30
CA HIS A 160 -5.61 6.97 -11.74
C HIS A 160 -6.53 8.20 -11.64
N LYS A 161 -5.99 9.32 -11.14
CA LYS A 161 -6.71 10.60 -11.10
C LYS A 161 -7.07 11.09 -12.49
N SER A 162 -6.15 11.03 -13.44
CA SER A 162 -6.43 11.43 -14.82
C SER A 162 -7.52 10.60 -15.48
N ARG A 163 -7.62 9.30 -15.17
CA ARG A 163 -8.71 8.44 -15.68
C ARG A 163 -10.06 8.78 -15.07
N GLN A 164 -10.09 9.24 -13.81
CA GLN A 164 -11.32 9.64 -13.12
C GLN A 164 -11.82 11.01 -13.61
N ASP A 165 -10.92 11.98 -13.68
CA ASP A 165 -11.27 13.39 -13.89
C ASP A 165 -11.09 13.84 -15.35
N GLY A 166 -10.56 12.95 -16.21
CA GLY A 166 -10.28 13.23 -17.63
C GLY A 166 -9.11 14.18 -17.88
N THR A 167 -8.45 14.65 -16.81
CA THR A 167 -7.32 15.59 -16.88
C THR A 167 -6.24 15.20 -15.88
N TRP A 168 -4.97 15.41 -16.23
CA TRP A 168 -3.88 15.14 -15.31
C TRP A 168 -3.90 16.14 -14.13
N PRO A 169 -3.71 15.67 -12.89
CA PRO A 169 -3.84 16.53 -11.71
C PRO A 169 -2.81 17.66 -11.71
N THR A 170 -3.24 18.86 -11.31
CA THR A 170 -2.33 20.01 -11.12
C THR A 170 -1.54 19.90 -9.82
N GLU A 171 -2.15 19.35 -8.78
CA GLU A 171 -1.53 19.11 -7.48
C GLU A 171 -2.17 17.90 -6.81
N GLY A 172 -1.51 17.39 -5.78
CA GLY A 172 -2.08 16.33 -4.95
C GLY A 172 -1.19 15.92 -3.80
N THR A 173 -1.78 15.15 -2.89
CA THR A 173 -1.04 14.50 -1.81
C THR A 173 -1.62 13.11 -1.57
N PHE A 174 -0.75 12.13 -1.37
CA PHE A 174 -1.10 10.77 -1.02
C PHE A 174 -0.06 10.17 -0.06
N GLU A 175 -0.41 9.03 0.54
CA GLU A 175 0.46 8.32 1.48
C GLU A 175 0.77 6.92 0.93
N GLU A 176 1.99 6.45 1.17
CA GLU A 176 2.54 5.17 0.69
C GLU A 176 3.31 4.45 1.80
#